data_AF-A0A1G3FVD4-F1
#
_entry.id   AF-A0A1G3FVD4-F1
#
_cell.length_a   1.000
_cell.length_b   1.000
_cell.length_c   1.000
_cell.angle_alpha   90.00
_cell.angle_beta   90.00
_cell.angle_gamma   90.00
#
_symmetry.space_group_name_H-M   'P 1'
#
loop_
_entity.id
_entity.type
_entity.pdbx_description
1 polymer ?
#
loop_
_entity_poly.entity_id
_entity_poly.type
_entity_poly.pdbx_seq_one_letter_code
_entity_poly.pdbx_strand_id
1 'polypeptide(L)'
;MQVDVIVLGAGAAGLFAAIEAGRRGRRVLVVDHARAAGEKIRISGGGRCNFTNMDIRPECFLSQNPRFALSALKRFTQWDFIARVDAADIAWHEKTLGQLFCDGSAKQIVAMLLDDLAAVGGQLWLETELGAVTRAEQGFRVDTSRGPVQAASVIVATGGKSIPKMGATGIGYRIAEGFGLPLVETRPALVPLTLADQVLEPLKALAGTAVDGRASAGRTGFDEAILFTHRGLSGPAILQISSYWREGDSIRLDLARGQDAAAGLRRLRQENGRVALRTALARHVPDRLARYLEEASGLQGNLADQNNAALDRLAALVHGFTLTPVGSEGYRTAEVTLGGVDTNALDARTMQAKDVPGLFFIGEVVDVTGWLGGYNFQWAWSSGWAAGQVA
;
A
#
# COMPACT_ATOMS: atom_id res chain seq x y z
N MET A 1 -7.76 35.59 2.33
CA MET A 1 -8.39 35.06 1.08
C MET A 1 -9.67 34.31 1.46
N GLN A 2 -10.68 34.28 0.60
CA GLN A 2 -11.91 33.51 0.82
C GLN A 2 -12.17 32.58 -0.36
N VAL A 3 -12.45 31.31 -0.08
CA VAL A 3 -12.77 30.26 -1.05
C VAL A 3 -13.98 29.47 -0.58
N ASP A 4 -14.54 28.64 -1.45
CA ASP A 4 -15.63 27.75 -1.05
C ASP A 4 -15.06 26.49 -0.42
N VAL A 5 -14.01 25.93 -1.04
CA VAL A 5 -13.34 24.70 -0.59
C VAL A 5 -11.83 24.93 -0.50
N ILE A 6 -11.23 24.57 0.63
CA ILE A 6 -9.78 24.44 0.75
C ILE A 6 -9.41 22.96 0.94
N VAL A 7 -8.45 22.48 0.16
CA VAL A 7 -7.92 21.12 0.22
C VAL A 7 -6.50 21.16 0.76
N LEU A 8 -6.25 20.37 1.80
CA LEU A 8 -4.97 20.29 2.49
C LEU A 8 -4.22 19.05 1.98
N GLY A 9 -3.22 19.26 1.13
CA GLY A 9 -2.41 18.22 0.48
C GLY A 9 -2.71 18.11 -1.02
N ALA A 10 -1.68 18.31 -1.84
CA ALA A 10 -1.69 18.16 -3.30
C ALA A 10 -1.24 16.76 -3.75
N GLY A 11 -1.69 15.73 -3.02
CA GLY A 11 -1.53 14.33 -3.37
C GLY A 11 -2.66 13.81 -4.27
N ALA A 12 -2.69 12.49 -4.47
CA ALA A 12 -3.72 11.81 -5.26
C ALA A 12 -5.15 12.20 -4.87
N ALA A 13 -5.54 11.94 -3.62
CA ALA A 13 -6.90 12.21 -3.15
C ALA A 13 -7.24 13.72 -3.18
N GLY A 14 -6.29 14.57 -2.79
CA GLY A 14 -6.51 16.01 -2.68
C GLY A 14 -6.68 16.70 -4.02
N LEU A 15 -5.80 16.43 -4.99
CA LEU A 15 -5.97 16.95 -6.36
C LEU A 15 -7.29 16.46 -6.95
N PHE A 16 -7.60 15.17 -6.79
CA PHE A 16 -8.84 14.61 -7.32
C PHE A 16 -10.08 15.25 -6.71
N ALA A 17 -10.13 15.43 -5.39
CA ALA A 17 -11.23 16.11 -4.72
C ALA A 17 -11.39 17.57 -5.16
N ALA A 18 -10.27 18.27 -5.36
CA ALA A 18 -10.28 19.65 -5.81
C ALA A 18 -10.84 19.79 -7.23
N ILE A 19 -10.44 18.90 -8.14
CA ILE A 19 -10.97 18.84 -9.50
C ILE A 19 -12.48 18.62 -9.47
N GLU A 20 -12.96 17.63 -8.72
CA GLU A 20 -14.39 17.31 -8.67
C GLU A 20 -15.24 18.42 -8.03
N ALA A 21 -14.73 19.08 -7.00
CA ALA A 21 -15.38 20.26 -6.43
C ALA A 21 -15.40 21.43 -7.44
N GLY A 22 -14.30 21.66 -8.17
CA GLY A 22 -14.21 22.67 -9.21
C GLY A 22 -15.18 22.42 -10.37
N ARG A 23 -15.37 21.16 -10.79
CA ARG A 23 -16.37 20.76 -11.81
C ARG A 23 -17.81 21.10 -11.40
N ARG A 24 -18.08 21.25 -10.10
CA ARG A 24 -19.37 21.73 -9.56
C ARG A 24 -19.46 23.26 -9.45
N GLY A 25 -18.48 23.99 -9.97
CA GLY A 25 -18.41 25.45 -9.93
C GLY A 25 -17.93 26.03 -8.60
N ARG A 26 -17.29 25.22 -7.73
CA ARG A 26 -16.71 25.72 -6.48
C ARG A 26 -15.40 26.45 -6.73
N ARG A 27 -15.15 27.52 -5.98
CA ARG A 27 -13.82 28.15 -5.90
C ARG A 27 -12.95 27.32 -4.97
N VAL A 28 -11.96 26.64 -5.54
CA VAL A 28 -11.11 25.69 -4.80
C VAL A 28 -9.68 26.19 -4.70
N LEU A 29 -9.10 26.02 -3.51
CA LEU A 29 -7.67 26.18 -3.27
C LEU A 29 -7.08 24.87 -2.73
N VAL A 30 -6.03 24.37 -3.37
CA VAL A 30 -5.20 23.28 -2.86
C VAL A 30 -3.93 23.86 -2.25
N VAL A 31 -3.58 23.42 -1.04
CA VAL A 31 -2.37 23.86 -0.33
C VAL A 31 -1.48 22.67 -0.03
N ASP A 32 -0.20 22.78 -0.35
CA ASP A 32 0.83 21.80 0.01
C ASP A 32 2.13 22.50 0.41
N HIS A 33 2.81 21.93 1.40
CA HIS A 33 4.16 22.35 1.82
C HIS A 33 5.25 21.91 0.85
N ALA A 34 5.02 20.89 0.03
CA ALA A 34 6.01 20.37 -0.91
C ALA A 34 6.27 21.35 -2.06
N ARG A 35 7.46 21.24 -2.66
CA ARG A 35 7.86 22.01 -3.85
C ARG A 35 7.11 21.61 -5.12
N ALA A 36 6.61 20.38 -5.17
CA ALA A 36 5.88 19.84 -6.32
C ALA A 36 4.67 19.02 -5.83
N ALA A 37 3.57 19.07 -6.59
CA ALA A 37 2.40 18.24 -6.34
C ALA A 37 2.66 16.78 -6.71
N GLY A 38 1.90 15.85 -6.12
CA GLY A 38 1.90 14.46 -6.53
C GLY A 38 3.21 13.71 -6.29
N GLU A 39 4.04 14.12 -5.32
CA GLU A 39 5.36 13.51 -5.09
C GLU A 39 5.31 11.99 -4.84
N LYS A 40 4.29 11.48 -4.12
CA LYS A 40 4.07 10.03 -3.97
C LYS A 40 3.61 9.35 -5.28
N ILE A 41 2.81 10.03 -6.11
CA ILE A 41 2.43 9.51 -7.44
C ILE A 41 3.70 9.35 -8.28
N ARG A 42 4.56 10.37 -8.29
CA ARG A 42 5.79 10.41 -9.09
C ARG A 42 6.73 9.24 -8.84
N ILE A 43 6.83 8.75 -7.59
CA ILE A 43 7.72 7.65 -7.22
C ILE A 43 7.03 6.28 -7.20
N SER A 44 5.70 6.23 -7.28
CA SER A 44 4.97 4.97 -7.14
C SER A 44 5.15 4.04 -8.35
N GLY A 45 4.99 2.74 -8.11
CA GLY A 45 5.13 1.73 -9.16
C GLY A 45 6.49 1.78 -9.88
N GLY A 46 7.57 2.12 -9.17
CA GLY A 46 8.89 2.30 -9.77
C GLY A 46 8.97 3.49 -10.74
N GLY A 47 8.16 4.54 -10.51
CA GLY A 47 8.09 5.71 -11.37
C GLY A 47 7.15 5.57 -12.57
N ARG A 48 6.36 4.49 -12.64
CA ARG A 48 5.34 4.24 -13.68
C ARG A 48 3.90 4.35 -13.19
N CYS A 49 3.70 4.58 -11.89
CA CYS A 49 2.39 4.68 -11.24
C CYS A 49 1.51 3.44 -11.43
N ASN A 50 1.43 2.58 -10.41
CA ASN A 50 0.41 1.55 -10.33
C ASN A 50 -0.92 2.20 -9.93
N PHE A 51 -1.65 2.78 -10.89
CA PHE A 51 -2.67 3.80 -10.62
C PHE A 51 -4.03 3.23 -10.20
N THR A 52 -4.32 1.97 -10.50
CA THR A 52 -5.50 1.24 -10.01
C THR A 52 -5.32 -0.28 -10.21
N ASN A 53 -6.34 -1.06 -9.88
CA ASN A 53 -6.39 -2.50 -10.13
C ASN A 53 -7.68 -2.89 -10.87
N MET A 54 -7.61 -3.90 -11.74
CA MET A 54 -8.77 -4.46 -12.45
C MET A 54 -9.82 -5.03 -11.48
N ASP A 55 -9.39 -5.57 -10.34
CA ASP A 55 -10.22 -6.34 -9.41
C ASP A 55 -10.41 -5.62 -8.06
N ILE A 56 -11.16 -4.52 -8.08
CA ILE A 56 -11.48 -3.75 -6.87
C ILE A 56 -12.60 -4.45 -6.09
N ARG A 57 -12.22 -5.04 -4.96
CA ARG A 57 -13.15 -5.68 -4.03
C ARG A 57 -13.00 -5.15 -2.61
N PRO A 58 -14.05 -5.20 -1.78
CA PRO A 58 -14.01 -4.70 -0.41
C PRO A 58 -12.93 -5.37 0.45
N GLU A 59 -12.67 -6.66 0.23
CA GLU A 59 -11.71 -7.45 1.00
C GLU A 59 -10.25 -7.02 0.77
N CYS A 60 -10.01 -6.28 -0.31
CA CYS A 60 -8.71 -5.70 -0.63
C CYS A 60 -8.40 -4.42 0.16
N PHE A 61 -9.29 -4.00 1.06
CA PHE A 61 -9.13 -2.81 1.90
C PHE A 61 -9.30 -3.17 3.38
N LEU A 62 -8.28 -2.88 4.18
CA LEU A 62 -8.28 -3.04 5.63
C LEU A 62 -8.84 -1.79 6.31
N SER A 63 -9.72 -1.98 7.29
CA SER A 63 -10.28 -0.94 8.15
C SER A 63 -10.91 -1.59 9.40
N GLN A 64 -10.99 -0.85 10.51
CA GLN A 64 -11.83 -1.25 11.65
C GLN A 64 -13.33 -1.26 11.30
N ASN A 65 -13.73 -0.56 10.24
CA ASN A 65 -15.05 -0.63 9.64
C ASN A 65 -14.97 -1.20 8.21
N PRO A 66 -15.06 -2.52 8.03
CA PRO A 66 -14.86 -3.19 6.72
C PRO A 66 -15.82 -2.73 5.62
N ARG A 67 -16.92 -2.05 5.96
CA ARG A 67 -17.93 -1.60 5.01
C ARG A 67 -17.80 -0.13 4.62
N PHE A 68 -16.91 0.63 5.27
CA PHE A 68 -16.82 2.08 5.07
C PHE A 68 -16.52 2.46 3.61
N ALA A 69 -15.51 1.83 3.00
CA ALA A 69 -15.05 2.18 1.66
C ALA A 69 -16.07 1.82 0.54
N LEU A 70 -17.03 0.94 0.81
CA LEU A 70 -17.96 0.38 -0.18
C LEU A 70 -18.70 1.45 -0.98
N SER A 71 -19.21 2.48 -0.31
CA SER A 71 -20.02 3.51 -0.97
C SER A 71 -19.19 4.33 -1.94
N ALA A 72 -17.97 4.74 -1.55
CA ALA A 72 -17.06 5.49 -2.41
C ALA A 72 -16.60 4.64 -3.61
N LEU A 73 -16.11 3.42 -3.36
CA LEU A 73 -15.60 2.51 -4.39
C LEU A 73 -16.65 2.10 -5.43
N LYS A 74 -17.94 2.08 -5.06
CA LYS A 74 -19.03 1.77 -6.00
C LYS A 74 -19.49 2.95 -6.85
N ARG A 75 -19.29 4.18 -6.37
CA ARG A 75 -19.75 5.39 -7.07
C ARG A 75 -18.67 6.01 -7.94
N PHE A 76 -17.40 5.76 -7.61
CA PHE A 76 -16.27 6.06 -8.46
C PHE A 76 -15.37 4.83 -8.50
N THR A 77 -15.47 4.10 -9.60
CA THR A 77 -14.85 2.79 -9.80
C THR A 77 -13.47 2.94 -10.45
N GLN A 78 -12.75 1.83 -10.57
CA GLN A 78 -11.51 1.77 -11.35
C GLN A 78 -11.74 2.13 -12.82
N TRP A 79 -12.89 1.74 -13.37
CA TRP A 79 -13.24 1.99 -14.77
C TRP A 79 -13.42 3.47 -15.05
N ASP A 80 -13.97 4.21 -14.08
CA ASP A 80 -14.11 5.66 -14.18
C ASP A 80 -12.75 6.37 -14.19
N PHE A 81 -11.77 5.85 -13.44
CA PHE A 81 -10.41 6.39 -13.48
C PHE A 81 -9.66 5.98 -14.76
N ILE A 82 -9.79 4.72 -15.20
CA ILE A 82 -9.22 4.24 -16.47
C ILE A 82 -9.73 5.12 -17.63
N ALA A 83 -11.03 5.42 -17.67
CA ALA A 83 -11.60 6.29 -18.69
C ALA A 83 -11.00 7.71 -18.69
N ARG A 84 -10.54 8.22 -17.54
CA ARG A 84 -9.82 9.51 -17.48
C ARG A 84 -8.39 9.41 -18.01
N VAL A 85 -7.71 8.32 -17.68
CA VAL A 85 -6.36 8.03 -18.19
C VAL A 85 -6.40 7.89 -19.72
N ASP A 86 -7.41 7.18 -20.25
CA ASP A 86 -7.65 7.05 -21.69
C ASP A 86 -7.98 8.40 -22.33
N ALA A 87 -8.86 9.21 -21.72
CA ALA A 87 -9.22 10.54 -22.24
C ALA A 87 -8.05 11.53 -22.24
N ALA A 88 -7.02 11.28 -21.44
CA ALA A 88 -5.78 12.05 -21.42
C ALA A 88 -4.69 11.49 -22.35
N ASP A 89 -5.02 10.50 -23.20
CA ASP A 89 -4.11 9.80 -24.11
C ASP A 89 -2.87 9.21 -23.41
N ILE A 90 -3.03 8.74 -22.17
CA ILE A 90 -1.96 8.09 -21.41
C ILE A 90 -2.02 6.58 -21.63
N ALA A 91 -1.06 6.05 -22.39
CA ALA A 91 -0.93 4.60 -22.60
C ALA A 91 -0.64 3.85 -21.29
N TRP A 92 -1.30 2.71 -21.11
CA TRP A 92 -1.17 1.85 -19.93
C TRP A 92 -1.31 0.36 -20.30
N HIS A 93 -0.80 -0.50 -19.41
CA HIS A 93 -0.94 -1.95 -19.52
C HIS A 93 -1.26 -2.58 -18.17
N GLU A 94 -1.89 -3.76 -18.22
CA GLU A 94 -1.96 -4.65 -17.07
C GLU A 94 -0.64 -5.41 -16.91
N LYS A 95 -0.14 -5.48 -15.67
CA LYS A 95 1.00 -6.33 -15.30
C LYS A 95 0.51 -7.68 -14.80
N THR A 96 0.69 -7.98 -13.52
CA THR A 96 0.21 -9.21 -12.89
C THR A 96 -0.90 -8.86 -11.91
N LEU A 97 -1.82 -9.80 -11.65
CA LEU A 97 -2.85 -9.65 -10.61
C LEU A 97 -3.70 -8.36 -10.78
N GLY A 98 -4.04 -8.01 -12.03
CA GLY A 98 -4.88 -6.85 -12.32
C GLY A 98 -4.21 -5.48 -12.14
N GLN A 99 -2.92 -5.40 -11.85
CA GLN A 99 -2.23 -4.13 -11.58
C GLN A 99 -2.08 -3.30 -12.86
N LEU A 100 -2.55 -2.05 -12.86
CA LEU A 100 -2.48 -1.18 -14.03
C LEU A 100 -1.39 -0.12 -13.87
N PHE A 101 -0.47 -0.08 -14.83
CA PHE A 101 0.66 0.83 -14.85
C PHE A 101 0.65 1.69 -16.10
N CYS A 102 1.13 2.94 -16.00
CA CYS A 102 1.45 3.72 -17.19
C CYS A 102 2.62 3.06 -17.95
N ASP A 103 2.57 3.11 -19.28
CA ASP A 103 3.70 2.69 -20.12
C ASP A 103 4.89 3.64 -19.96
N GLY A 104 4.57 4.93 -19.85
CA GLY A 104 5.53 6.01 -19.63
C GLY A 104 5.74 6.34 -18.15
N SER A 105 5.95 7.62 -17.88
CA SER A 105 6.27 8.10 -16.54
C SER A 105 5.01 8.38 -15.73
N ALA A 106 5.05 8.07 -14.43
CA ALA A 106 4.05 8.49 -13.44
C ALA A 106 3.76 10.00 -13.45
N LYS A 107 4.69 10.81 -13.96
CA LYS A 107 4.50 12.25 -14.16
C LYS A 107 3.34 12.57 -15.12
N GLN A 108 2.95 11.66 -16.01
CA GLN A 108 1.80 11.84 -16.89
C GLN A 108 0.50 11.94 -16.09
N ILE A 109 0.33 11.11 -15.05
CA ILE A 109 -0.82 11.20 -14.14
C ILE A 109 -0.79 12.51 -13.36
N VAL A 110 0.38 12.95 -12.90
CA VAL A 110 0.50 14.24 -12.19
C VAL A 110 0.15 15.41 -13.12
N ALA A 111 0.65 15.41 -14.36
CA ALA A 111 0.35 16.42 -15.36
C ALA A 111 -1.16 16.47 -15.66
N MET A 112 -1.77 15.31 -15.94
CA MET A 112 -3.22 15.18 -16.15
C MET A 112 -4.03 15.82 -15.01
N LEU A 113 -3.68 15.54 -13.75
CA LEU A 113 -4.37 16.10 -12.59
C LEU A 113 -4.18 17.61 -12.45
N LEU A 114 -2.98 18.14 -12.79
CA LEU A 114 -2.72 19.57 -12.74
C LEU A 114 -3.45 20.32 -13.86
N ASP A 115 -3.52 19.74 -15.06
CA ASP A 115 -4.25 20.27 -16.20
C ASP A 115 -5.76 20.27 -15.90
N ASP A 116 -6.30 19.17 -15.35
CA ASP A 116 -7.69 19.08 -14.91
C ASP A 116 -8.01 20.14 -13.82
N LEU A 117 -7.10 20.35 -12.85
CA LEU A 117 -7.28 21.35 -11.81
C LEU A 117 -7.30 22.77 -12.38
N ALA A 118 -6.40 23.07 -13.34
CA ALA A 118 -6.36 24.35 -14.01
C ALA A 118 -7.62 24.59 -14.87
N ALA A 119 -8.11 23.56 -15.57
CA ALA A 119 -9.30 23.63 -16.41
C ALA A 119 -10.57 23.98 -15.64
N VAL A 120 -10.66 23.60 -14.36
CA VAL A 120 -11.77 23.98 -13.46
C VAL A 120 -11.54 25.30 -12.72
N GLY A 121 -10.46 26.02 -13.02
CA GLY A 121 -10.09 27.27 -12.35
C GLY A 121 -9.60 27.09 -10.90
N GLY A 122 -9.17 25.87 -10.55
CA GLY A 122 -8.62 25.58 -9.22
C GLY A 122 -7.27 26.25 -9.00
N GLN A 123 -7.02 26.71 -7.77
CA GLN A 123 -5.75 27.31 -7.39
C GLN A 123 -4.88 26.30 -6.65
N LEU A 124 -3.57 26.35 -6.87
CA LEU A 124 -2.59 25.50 -6.20
C LEU A 124 -1.50 26.36 -5.54
N TRP A 125 -1.36 26.23 -4.23
CA TRP A 125 -0.29 26.85 -3.45
C TRP A 125 0.68 25.75 -2.96
N LEU A 126 1.83 25.68 -3.61
CA LEU A 126 2.96 24.84 -3.20
C LEU A 126 3.87 25.64 -2.26
N GLU A 127 4.84 24.96 -1.64
CA GLU A 127 5.79 25.56 -0.68
C GLU A 127 5.09 26.40 0.40
N THR A 128 3.90 25.94 0.81
CA THR A 128 3.02 26.66 1.72
C THR A 128 2.73 25.80 2.95
N GLU A 129 3.43 26.10 4.04
CA GLU A 129 3.22 25.44 5.33
C GLU A 129 1.80 25.69 5.88
N LEU A 130 1.21 24.63 6.42
CA LEU A 130 -0.10 24.65 7.07
C LEU A 130 0.04 24.93 8.57
N GLY A 131 -0.75 25.88 9.06
CA GLY A 131 -0.90 26.21 10.47
C GLY A 131 -2.16 25.60 11.08
N ALA A 132 -2.80 26.35 11.98
CA ALA A 132 -4.02 25.91 12.65
C ALA A 132 -5.22 25.86 11.68
N VAL A 133 -6.09 24.86 11.89
CA VAL A 133 -7.42 24.78 11.29
C VAL A 133 -8.43 24.98 12.40
N THR A 134 -9.22 26.04 12.34
CA THR A 134 -10.19 26.42 13.38
C THR A 134 -11.57 26.67 12.79
N ARG A 135 -12.62 26.47 13.61
CA ARG A 135 -13.97 26.91 13.23
C ARG A 135 -14.02 28.43 13.22
N ALA A 136 -14.70 28.99 12.22
CA ALA A 136 -15.07 30.40 12.17
C ALA A 136 -16.60 30.54 12.33
N GLU A 137 -17.10 31.77 12.41
CA GLU A 137 -18.56 32.03 12.44
C GLU A 137 -19.27 31.40 11.22
N GLN A 138 -18.60 31.40 10.06
CA GLN A 138 -19.04 30.72 8.85
C GLN A 138 -17.90 29.85 8.31
N GLY A 139 -18.04 28.53 8.43
CA GLY A 139 -17.05 27.57 7.97
C GLY A 139 -15.79 27.54 8.82
N PHE A 140 -14.64 27.70 8.17
CA PHE A 140 -13.32 27.46 8.76
C PHE A 140 -12.35 28.58 8.43
N ARG A 141 -11.39 28.76 9.33
CA ARG A 141 -10.16 29.50 9.09
C ARG A 141 -9.00 28.51 9.07
N VAL A 142 -8.20 28.58 8.01
CA VAL A 142 -6.94 27.83 7.88
C VAL A 142 -5.80 28.83 7.83
N ASP A 143 -4.94 28.80 8.84
CA ASP A 143 -3.71 29.59 8.82
C ASP A 143 -2.68 28.91 7.90
N THR A 144 -2.00 29.71 7.09
CA THR A 144 -0.91 29.24 6.22
C THR A 144 0.27 30.21 6.29
N SER A 145 1.45 29.76 5.88
CA SER A 145 2.62 30.65 5.72
C SER A 145 2.41 31.80 4.74
N ARG A 146 1.43 31.70 3.83
CA ARG A 146 1.03 32.77 2.90
C ARG A 146 -0.12 33.65 3.44
N GLY A 147 -0.49 33.45 4.70
CA GLY A 147 -1.59 34.15 5.37
C GLY A 147 -2.85 33.30 5.50
N PRO A 148 -3.87 33.80 6.24
CA PRO A 148 -5.07 33.04 6.53
C PRO A 148 -6.03 32.93 5.33
N VAL A 149 -6.66 31.76 5.22
CA VAL A 149 -7.70 31.46 4.25
C VAL A 149 -8.99 31.12 4.99
N GLN A 150 -10.10 31.73 4.56
CA GLN A 150 -11.44 31.37 5.02
C GLN A 150 -12.09 30.45 3.97
N ALA A 151 -12.71 29.37 4.42
CA ALA A 151 -13.37 28.40 3.55
C ALA A 151 -14.67 27.89 4.17
N ALA A 152 -15.68 27.61 3.36
CA ALA A 152 -16.90 26.95 3.83
C ALA A 152 -16.63 25.47 4.17
N SER A 153 -15.81 24.81 3.34
CA SER A 153 -15.42 23.41 3.49
C SER A 153 -13.89 23.25 3.55
N VAL A 154 -13.41 22.36 4.41
CA VAL A 154 -12.01 21.94 4.50
C VAL A 154 -11.91 20.44 4.20
N ILE A 155 -11.12 20.07 3.21
CA ILE A 155 -10.82 18.67 2.89
C ILE A 155 -9.39 18.36 3.33
N VAL A 156 -9.24 17.47 4.31
CA VAL A 156 -7.94 16.98 4.78
C VAL A 156 -7.52 15.79 3.92
N ALA A 157 -6.50 15.99 3.09
CA ALA A 157 -5.96 15.02 2.14
C ALA A 157 -4.44 14.88 2.27
N THR A 158 -3.94 14.97 3.51
CA THR A 158 -2.51 15.12 3.82
C THR A 158 -1.72 13.81 3.84
N GLY A 159 -2.38 12.69 3.53
CA GLY A 159 -1.77 11.37 3.44
C GLY A 159 -1.41 10.74 4.79
N GLY A 160 -0.57 9.71 4.75
CA GLY A 160 -0.08 9.00 5.93
C GLY A 160 1.32 9.42 6.40
N LYS A 161 1.95 8.57 7.22
CA LYS A 161 3.30 8.78 7.78
C LYS A 161 4.43 8.16 6.93
N SER A 162 4.08 7.36 5.92
CA SER A 162 5.06 6.64 5.09
C SER A 162 5.88 7.57 4.20
N ILE A 163 7.18 7.29 4.12
CA ILE A 163 8.21 8.01 3.38
C ILE A 163 8.34 9.50 3.80
N PRO A 164 8.75 9.81 5.05
CA PRO A 164 8.87 11.19 5.54
C PRO A 164 9.79 12.09 4.71
N LYS A 165 10.80 11.52 4.04
CA LYS A 165 11.69 12.25 3.13
C LYS A 165 10.95 12.90 1.95
N MET A 166 9.74 12.46 1.65
CA MET A 166 8.87 12.98 0.59
C MET A 166 7.81 13.95 1.12
N GLY A 167 7.94 14.45 2.35
CA GLY A 167 7.00 15.40 2.94
C GLY A 167 5.83 14.75 3.69
N ALA A 168 5.86 13.43 3.95
CA ALA A 168 4.82 12.82 4.76
C ALA A 168 4.88 13.34 6.21
N THR A 169 3.76 13.83 6.73
CA THR A 169 3.64 14.37 8.08
C THR A 169 2.41 13.80 8.79
N GLY A 170 2.35 13.95 10.11
CA GLY A 170 1.17 13.57 10.91
C GLY A 170 0.12 14.67 11.04
N ILE A 171 0.12 15.70 10.17
CA ILE A 171 -0.73 16.88 10.37
C ILE A 171 -2.23 16.57 10.29
N GLY A 172 -2.64 15.66 9.39
CA GLY A 172 -4.05 15.28 9.27
C GLY A 172 -4.60 14.65 10.54
N TYR A 173 -3.79 13.85 11.23
CA TYR A 173 -4.15 13.26 12.52
C TYR A 173 -4.29 14.31 13.61
N ARG A 174 -3.37 15.28 13.67
CA ARG A 174 -3.46 16.40 14.64
C ARG A 174 -4.69 17.28 14.39
N ILE A 175 -5.06 17.47 13.13
CA ILE A 175 -6.31 18.18 12.77
C ILE A 175 -7.51 17.38 13.29
N ALA A 176 -7.58 16.07 13.02
CA ALA A 176 -8.65 15.21 13.52
C ALA A 176 -8.79 15.27 15.05
N GLU A 177 -7.68 15.10 15.79
CA GLU A 177 -7.66 15.22 17.25
C GLU A 177 -8.10 16.60 17.75
N GLY A 178 -7.66 17.67 17.09
CA GLY A 178 -8.07 19.05 17.41
C GLY A 178 -9.57 19.32 17.24
N PHE A 179 -10.25 18.51 16.44
CA PHE A 179 -11.70 18.51 16.28
C PHE A 179 -12.42 17.41 17.07
N GLY A 180 -11.69 16.65 17.90
CA GLY A 180 -12.24 15.60 18.75
C GLY A 180 -12.56 14.28 18.01
N LEU A 181 -12.04 14.08 16.81
CA LEU A 181 -12.24 12.82 16.07
C LEU A 181 -11.27 11.74 16.60
N PRO A 182 -11.76 10.51 16.84
CA PRO A 182 -10.90 9.40 17.25
C PRO A 182 -9.96 8.96 16.12
N LEU A 183 -8.82 8.39 16.54
CA LEU A 183 -7.83 7.78 15.66
C LEU A 183 -7.69 6.29 15.95
N VAL A 184 -7.62 5.50 14.89
CA VAL A 184 -7.16 4.11 14.92
C VAL A 184 -5.63 4.11 14.92
N GLU A 185 -5.03 3.24 15.74
CA GLU A 185 -3.58 3.08 15.87
C GLU A 185 -2.89 3.01 14.51
N THR A 186 -2.01 3.98 14.23
CA THR A 186 -1.27 4.01 12.97
C THR A 186 -0.03 3.13 13.02
N ARG A 187 0.19 2.28 12.00
CA ARG A 187 1.44 1.52 11.87
C ARG A 187 1.95 1.42 10.43
N PRO A 188 3.25 1.17 10.21
CA PRO A 188 3.80 0.88 8.89
C PRO A 188 3.14 -0.36 8.28
N ALA A 189 2.77 -0.29 7.00
CA ALA A 189 2.19 -1.38 6.24
C ALA A 189 2.73 -1.41 4.81
N LEU A 190 2.56 -2.55 4.13
CA LEU A 190 3.28 -2.83 2.87
C LEU A 190 4.77 -2.56 3.02
N VAL A 191 5.36 -3.20 4.02
CA VAL A 191 6.72 -2.90 4.52
C VAL A 191 7.54 -4.18 4.64
N PRO A 192 8.85 -4.15 4.33
CA PRO A 192 9.72 -5.30 4.59
C PRO A 192 9.79 -5.62 6.09
N LEU A 193 9.96 -6.90 6.40
CA LEU A 193 10.02 -7.43 7.77
C LEU A 193 11.46 -7.76 8.14
N THR A 194 11.85 -7.42 9.37
CA THR A 194 13.23 -7.63 9.87
C THR A 194 13.33 -8.87 10.74
N LEU A 195 14.49 -9.54 10.69
CA LEU A 195 14.79 -10.73 11.47
C LEU A 195 15.84 -10.43 12.53
N ALA A 196 15.81 -11.15 13.65
CA ALA A 196 16.90 -11.10 14.65
C ALA A 196 18.21 -11.63 14.06
N ASP A 197 19.36 -11.10 14.49
CA ASP A 197 20.67 -11.50 13.98
C ASP A 197 20.90 -13.02 14.02
N GLN A 198 20.51 -13.67 15.12
CA GLN A 198 20.62 -15.13 15.29
C GLN A 198 19.79 -15.94 14.28
N VAL A 199 18.66 -15.40 13.81
CA VAL A 199 17.81 -16.02 12.78
C VAL A 199 18.33 -15.64 11.38
N LEU A 200 18.85 -14.43 11.24
CA LEU A 200 19.36 -13.88 9.99
C LEU A 200 20.69 -14.50 9.57
N GLU A 201 21.57 -14.84 10.52
CA GLU A 201 22.92 -15.39 10.27
C GLU A 201 22.91 -16.56 9.27
N PRO A 202 22.13 -17.64 9.48
CA PRO A 202 22.08 -18.74 8.52
C PRO A 202 21.36 -18.38 7.21
N LEU A 203 20.60 -17.28 7.18
CA LEU A 203 19.88 -16.78 5.99
C LEU A 203 20.69 -15.75 5.19
N LYS A 204 21.83 -15.25 5.70
CA LYS A 204 22.64 -14.23 5.01
C LYS A 204 23.05 -14.66 3.60
N ALA A 205 23.34 -15.94 3.41
CA ALA A 205 23.70 -16.49 2.10
C ALA A 205 22.55 -16.42 1.07
N LEU A 206 21.31 -16.25 1.54
CA LEU A 206 20.12 -16.11 0.70
C LEU A 206 19.87 -14.68 0.25
N ALA A 207 20.58 -13.67 0.78
CA ALA A 207 20.34 -12.28 0.40
C ALA A 207 20.39 -12.08 -1.14
N GLY A 208 19.36 -11.43 -1.68
CA GLY A 208 19.14 -11.25 -3.12
C GLY A 208 18.43 -12.41 -3.82
N THR A 209 18.14 -13.51 -3.11
CA THR A 209 17.39 -14.64 -3.66
C THR A 209 15.90 -14.31 -3.62
N ALA A 210 15.25 -14.38 -4.77
CA ALA A 210 13.80 -14.31 -4.90
C ALA A 210 13.25 -15.72 -5.19
N VAL A 211 12.10 -16.04 -4.61
CA VAL A 211 11.36 -17.27 -4.88
C VAL A 211 9.88 -16.95 -5.03
N ASP A 212 9.24 -17.50 -6.04
CA ASP A 212 7.79 -17.42 -6.21
C ASP A 212 7.13 -18.35 -5.17
N GLY A 213 6.39 -17.78 -4.23
CA GLY A 213 5.94 -18.50 -3.04
C GLY A 213 4.69 -17.89 -2.41
N ARG A 214 4.30 -18.42 -1.26
CA ARG A 214 3.19 -17.91 -0.47
C ARG A 214 3.66 -17.47 0.89
N ALA A 215 3.36 -16.22 1.28
CA ALA A 215 3.57 -15.75 2.64
C ALA A 215 2.23 -15.68 3.38
N SER A 216 2.17 -16.26 4.59
CA SER A 216 0.95 -16.33 5.40
C SER A 216 1.18 -15.90 6.85
N ALA A 217 0.18 -15.25 7.43
CA ALA A 217 0.10 -14.86 8.84
C ALA A 217 -1.31 -15.22 9.34
N GLY A 218 -1.38 -16.11 10.34
CA GLY A 218 -2.65 -16.69 10.76
C GLY A 218 -3.38 -17.37 9.60
N ARG A 219 -4.60 -16.90 9.29
CA ARG A 219 -5.44 -17.44 8.21
C ARG A 219 -5.28 -16.72 6.87
N THR A 220 -4.56 -15.61 6.84
CA THR A 220 -4.36 -14.80 5.64
C THR A 220 -3.08 -15.22 4.94
N GLY A 221 -3.08 -15.27 3.61
CA GLY A 221 -1.86 -15.50 2.85
C GLY A 221 -1.95 -14.98 1.42
N PHE A 222 -0.78 -14.64 0.88
CA PHE A 222 -0.61 -14.02 -0.43
C PHE A 222 0.44 -14.77 -1.24
N ASP A 223 0.10 -15.03 -2.51
CA ASP A 223 0.98 -15.71 -3.47
C ASP A 223 1.69 -14.64 -4.30
N GLU A 224 3.01 -14.56 -4.17
CA GLU A 224 3.90 -13.75 -5.01
C GLU A 224 5.37 -14.02 -4.66
N ALA A 225 6.30 -13.31 -5.30
CA ALA A 225 7.70 -13.34 -4.96
C ALA A 225 7.96 -12.95 -3.48
N ILE A 226 8.71 -13.82 -2.82
CA ILE A 226 9.36 -13.60 -1.53
C ILE A 226 10.83 -13.29 -1.83
N LEU A 227 11.35 -12.19 -1.28
CA LEU A 227 12.74 -11.76 -1.43
C LEU A 227 13.47 -11.84 -0.09
N PHE A 228 14.55 -12.60 -0.05
CA PHE A 228 15.48 -12.60 1.09
C PHE A 228 16.43 -11.41 0.97
N THR A 229 16.62 -10.66 2.05
CA THR A 229 17.43 -9.44 2.09
C THR A 229 18.48 -9.51 3.21
N HIS A 230 19.40 -8.55 3.23
CA HIS A 230 20.37 -8.42 4.31
C HIS A 230 19.77 -8.06 5.68
N ARG A 231 18.50 -7.67 5.76
CA ARG A 231 17.84 -7.30 7.03
C ARG A 231 16.71 -8.25 7.43
N GLY A 232 16.30 -9.13 6.53
CA GLY A 232 15.12 -9.99 6.70
C GLY A 232 14.46 -10.27 5.36
N LEU A 233 13.17 -9.95 5.25
CA LEU A 233 12.31 -10.38 4.15
C LEU A 233 11.61 -9.19 3.48
N SER A 234 11.50 -9.27 2.15
CA SER A 234 10.81 -8.29 1.30
C SER A 234 10.12 -9.03 0.14
N GLY A 235 9.79 -8.32 -0.93
CA GLY A 235 9.03 -8.83 -2.07
C GLY A 235 7.52 -8.73 -1.85
N PRO A 236 6.72 -8.74 -2.93
CA PRO A 236 5.30 -8.42 -2.86
C PRO A 236 4.50 -9.28 -1.88
N ALA A 237 4.81 -10.58 -1.74
CA ALA A 237 4.12 -11.45 -0.78
C ALA A 237 4.36 -10.99 0.68
N ILE A 238 5.59 -10.57 0.99
CA ILE A 238 5.96 -10.08 2.32
C ILE A 238 5.36 -8.70 2.58
N LEU A 239 5.39 -7.81 1.59
CA LEU A 239 4.75 -6.49 1.72
C LEU A 239 3.25 -6.67 2.01
N GLN A 240 2.54 -7.50 1.25
CA GLN A 240 1.12 -7.79 1.50
C GLN A 240 0.89 -8.34 2.91
N ILE A 241 1.64 -9.37 3.34
CA ILE A 241 1.39 -10.01 4.63
C ILE A 241 1.79 -9.13 5.83
N SER A 242 2.71 -8.17 5.66
CA SER A 242 3.07 -7.21 6.71
C SER A 242 1.88 -6.39 7.23
N SER A 243 0.87 -6.18 6.38
CA SER A 243 -0.35 -5.47 6.75
C SER A 243 -1.27 -6.30 7.65
N TYR A 244 -1.05 -7.61 7.76
CA TYR A 244 -1.80 -8.54 8.61
C TYR A 244 -0.99 -9.02 9.82
N TRP A 245 0.34 -9.04 9.70
CA TRP A 245 1.27 -9.42 10.75
C TRP A 245 1.33 -8.38 11.88
N ARG A 246 1.59 -8.86 13.11
CA ARG A 246 1.87 -8.06 14.31
C ARG A 246 3.14 -8.54 14.99
N GLU A 247 3.79 -7.63 15.72
CA GLU A 247 5.02 -7.91 16.47
C GLU A 247 4.83 -9.10 17.43
N GLY A 248 5.76 -10.06 17.38
CA GLY A 248 5.68 -11.30 18.15
C GLY A 248 5.06 -12.48 17.40
N ASP A 249 4.30 -12.23 16.33
CA ASP A 249 3.71 -13.29 15.51
C ASP A 249 4.71 -13.87 14.50
N SER A 250 4.55 -15.15 14.20
CA SER A 250 5.26 -15.81 13.10
C SER A 250 4.55 -15.64 11.77
N ILE A 251 5.34 -15.69 10.70
CA ILE A 251 4.87 -15.88 9.33
C ILE A 251 5.30 -17.26 8.82
N ARG A 252 4.46 -17.86 7.97
CA ARG A 252 4.74 -19.12 7.29
C ARG A 252 4.93 -18.89 5.80
N LEU A 253 6.02 -19.45 5.25
CA LEU A 253 6.38 -19.37 3.86
C LEU A 253 6.22 -20.75 3.19
N ASP A 254 5.46 -20.80 2.10
CA ASP A 254 5.51 -21.91 1.14
C ASP A 254 6.46 -21.50 0.01
N LEU A 255 7.63 -22.13 -0.03
CA LEU A 255 8.72 -21.78 -0.93
C LEU A 255 8.63 -22.48 -2.28
N ALA A 256 7.70 -23.43 -2.45
CA ALA A 256 7.49 -24.16 -3.69
C ALA A 256 5.99 -24.22 -4.02
N ARG A 257 5.32 -23.07 -3.94
CA ARG A 257 3.87 -22.98 -4.11
C ARG A 257 3.41 -23.65 -5.41
N GLY A 258 2.26 -24.32 -5.35
CA GLY A 258 1.68 -25.01 -6.52
C GLY A 258 2.44 -26.26 -6.97
N GLN A 259 3.49 -26.68 -6.25
CA GLN A 259 4.22 -27.92 -6.50
C GLN A 259 4.03 -28.89 -5.33
N ASP A 260 4.10 -30.20 -5.61
CA ASP A 260 4.25 -31.22 -4.57
C ASP A 260 5.72 -31.65 -4.51
N ALA A 261 6.48 -31.02 -3.60
CA ALA A 261 7.90 -31.31 -3.45
C ALA A 261 8.15 -32.76 -3.02
N ALA A 262 7.29 -33.35 -2.18
CA ALA A 262 7.46 -34.74 -1.73
C ALA A 262 7.30 -35.71 -2.91
N ALA A 263 6.23 -35.58 -3.69
CA ALA A 263 6.01 -36.40 -4.87
C ALA A 263 7.10 -36.17 -5.94
N GLY A 264 7.50 -34.91 -6.15
CA GLY A 264 8.58 -34.55 -7.08
C GLY A 264 9.91 -35.23 -6.73
N LEU A 265 10.31 -35.17 -5.46
CA LEU A 265 11.51 -35.81 -4.95
C LEU A 265 11.42 -37.35 -5.03
N ARG A 266 10.28 -37.94 -4.67
CA ARG A 266 10.08 -39.40 -4.76
C ARG A 266 10.16 -39.91 -6.20
N ARG A 267 9.55 -39.19 -7.15
CA ARG A 267 9.63 -39.50 -8.58
C ARG A 267 11.07 -39.43 -9.07
N LEU A 268 11.79 -38.36 -8.75
CA LEU A 268 13.19 -38.22 -9.14
C LEU A 268 14.08 -39.30 -8.51
N ARG A 269 13.77 -39.76 -7.29
CA ARG A 269 14.49 -40.88 -6.67
C ARG A 269 14.36 -42.17 -7.49
N GLN A 270 13.19 -42.42 -8.07
CA GLN A 270 12.93 -43.58 -8.93
C GLN A 270 13.65 -43.46 -10.28
N GLU A 271 13.64 -42.27 -10.88
CA GLU A 271 14.28 -42.01 -12.18
C GLU A 271 15.82 -41.97 -12.09
N ASN A 272 16.36 -41.32 -11.06
CA ASN A 272 17.79 -41.13 -10.87
C ASN A 272 18.15 -40.86 -9.40
N GLY A 273 18.08 -41.89 -8.55
CA GLY A 273 18.39 -41.75 -7.13
C GLY A 273 19.85 -41.38 -6.79
N ARG A 274 20.79 -41.52 -7.74
CA ARG A 274 22.20 -41.13 -7.50
C ARG A 274 22.42 -39.62 -7.51
N VAL A 275 21.42 -38.83 -7.88
CA VAL A 275 21.48 -37.37 -7.84
C VAL A 275 21.66 -36.87 -6.40
N ALA A 276 22.46 -35.82 -6.22
CA ALA A 276 22.59 -35.13 -4.95
C ALA A 276 21.25 -34.53 -4.52
N LEU A 277 20.97 -34.53 -3.21
CA LEU A 277 19.69 -34.04 -2.67
C LEU A 277 19.45 -32.57 -2.99
N ARG A 278 20.46 -31.70 -2.86
CA ARG A 278 20.39 -30.30 -3.33
C ARG A 278 20.01 -30.16 -4.79
N THR A 279 20.60 -30.95 -5.69
CA THR A 279 20.28 -30.88 -7.12
C THR A 279 18.84 -31.30 -7.39
N ALA A 280 18.30 -32.23 -6.60
CA ALA A 280 16.88 -32.58 -6.64
C ALA A 280 15.99 -31.44 -6.14
N LEU A 281 16.32 -30.82 -5.01
CA LEU A 281 15.62 -29.66 -4.44
C LEU A 281 15.65 -28.44 -5.37
N ALA A 282 16.76 -28.23 -6.09
CA ALA A 282 16.93 -27.11 -7.02
C ALA A 282 15.97 -27.18 -8.23
N ARG A 283 15.20 -28.27 -8.39
CA ARG A 283 14.09 -28.34 -9.35
C ARG A 283 12.81 -27.67 -8.86
N HIS A 284 12.71 -27.42 -7.55
CA HIS A 284 11.52 -26.85 -6.90
C HIS A 284 11.75 -25.42 -6.43
N VAL A 285 12.97 -25.11 -5.99
CA VAL A 285 13.36 -23.81 -5.41
C VAL A 285 14.70 -23.33 -5.95
N PRO A 286 15.05 -22.03 -5.84
CA PRO A 286 16.35 -21.52 -6.24
C PRO A 286 17.52 -22.26 -5.57
N ASP A 287 18.64 -22.43 -6.28
CA ASP A 287 19.78 -23.24 -5.83
C ASP A 287 20.34 -22.85 -4.45
N ARG A 288 20.42 -21.55 -4.14
CA ARG A 288 20.85 -21.08 -2.81
C ARG A 288 19.89 -21.52 -1.71
N LEU A 289 18.59 -21.52 -1.99
CA LEU A 289 17.56 -21.97 -1.07
C LEU A 289 17.57 -23.50 -0.95
N ALA A 290 17.79 -24.23 -2.04
CA ALA A 290 17.95 -25.67 -2.04
C ALA A 290 19.12 -26.10 -1.14
N ARG A 291 20.26 -25.41 -1.21
CA ARG A 291 21.41 -25.64 -0.30
C ARG A 291 21.03 -25.40 1.15
N TYR A 292 20.42 -24.26 1.45
CA TYR A 292 20.00 -23.92 2.81
C TYR A 292 19.03 -24.97 3.39
N LEU A 293 18.05 -25.40 2.59
CA LEU A 293 17.05 -26.40 3.01
C LEU A 293 17.66 -27.80 3.20
N GLU A 294 18.63 -28.19 2.36
CA GLU A 294 19.40 -29.42 2.54
C GLU A 294 20.14 -29.38 3.89
N GLU A 295 20.90 -28.32 4.16
CA GLU A 295 21.62 -28.13 5.42
C GLU A 295 20.68 -28.12 6.63
N ALA A 296 19.60 -27.34 6.56
CA ALA A 296 18.60 -27.24 7.64
C ALA A 296 17.83 -28.55 7.89
N SER A 297 17.72 -29.42 6.89
CA SER A 297 17.05 -30.71 7.04
C SER A 297 17.90 -31.76 7.79
N GLY A 298 19.22 -31.55 7.85
CA GLY A 298 20.17 -32.52 8.40
C GLY A 298 20.32 -33.82 7.58
N LEU A 299 19.67 -33.91 6.42
CA LEU A 299 19.80 -35.07 5.52
C LEU A 299 21.19 -35.09 4.87
N GLN A 300 21.71 -36.29 4.64
CA GLN A 300 23.06 -36.53 4.10
C GLN A 300 23.00 -37.53 2.96
N GLY A 301 23.99 -37.47 2.06
CA GLY A 301 24.09 -38.36 0.92
C GLY A 301 23.18 -37.97 -0.25
N ASN A 302 22.83 -38.95 -1.06
CA ASN A 302 22.12 -38.77 -2.31
C ASN A 302 20.61 -38.97 -2.11
N LEU A 303 19.83 -38.72 -3.14
CA LEU A 303 18.38 -38.90 -3.09
C LEU A 303 17.97 -40.36 -2.83
N ALA A 304 18.74 -41.33 -3.31
CA ALA A 304 18.55 -42.76 -3.07
C ALA A 304 18.70 -43.17 -1.60
N ASP A 305 19.48 -42.41 -0.82
CA ASP A 305 19.73 -42.70 0.59
C ASP A 305 18.57 -42.22 1.48
N GLN A 306 17.64 -41.42 0.93
CA GLN A 306 16.53 -40.85 1.68
C GLN A 306 15.30 -41.76 1.61
N ASN A 307 14.73 -42.11 2.77
CA ASN A 307 13.45 -42.80 2.85
C ASN A 307 12.25 -41.83 2.67
N ASN A 308 11.04 -42.37 2.51
CA ASN A 308 9.85 -41.53 2.28
C ASN A 308 9.59 -40.54 3.41
N ALA A 309 9.76 -40.97 4.68
CA ALA A 309 9.56 -40.10 5.82
C ALA A 309 10.55 -38.93 5.86
N ALA A 310 11.80 -39.13 5.43
CA ALA A 310 12.79 -38.07 5.29
C ALA A 310 12.39 -37.05 4.21
N LEU A 311 11.95 -37.53 3.04
CA LEU A 311 11.46 -36.66 1.97
C LEU A 311 10.20 -35.89 2.37
N ASP A 312 9.31 -36.49 3.16
CA ASP A 312 8.10 -35.82 3.65
C ASP A 312 8.44 -34.72 4.65
N ARG A 313 9.40 -34.95 5.55
CA ARG A 313 9.89 -33.90 6.47
C ARG A 313 10.56 -32.76 5.72
N LEU A 314 11.37 -33.07 4.71
CA LEU A 314 12.01 -32.06 3.86
C LEU A 314 10.95 -31.24 3.10
N ALA A 315 9.97 -31.89 2.48
CA ALA A 315 8.87 -31.20 1.82
C ALA A 315 8.04 -30.34 2.80
N ALA A 316 7.80 -30.83 4.03
CA ALA A 316 7.14 -30.04 5.07
C ALA A 316 7.94 -28.78 5.44
N LEU A 317 9.28 -28.84 5.44
CA LEU A 317 10.13 -27.66 5.62
C LEU A 317 9.99 -26.68 4.45
N VAL A 318 9.95 -27.16 3.21
CA VAL A 318 9.76 -26.32 2.00
C VAL A 318 8.41 -25.60 2.01
N HIS A 319 7.32 -26.31 2.34
CA HIS A 319 5.95 -25.79 2.31
C HIS A 319 5.50 -25.16 3.65
N GLY A 320 6.39 -25.10 4.63
CA GLY A 320 6.07 -24.72 6.01
C GLY A 320 7.17 -23.92 6.69
N PHE A 321 8.01 -23.25 5.91
CA PHE A 321 9.16 -22.53 6.44
C PHE A 321 8.69 -21.35 7.29
N THR A 322 8.86 -21.46 8.61
CA THR A 322 8.27 -20.54 9.58
C THR A 322 9.36 -19.64 10.16
N LEU A 323 9.09 -18.34 10.18
CA LEU A 323 9.99 -17.32 10.73
C LEU A 323 9.21 -16.39 11.64
N THR A 324 9.85 -15.88 12.69
CA THR A 324 9.28 -14.84 13.57
C THR A 324 10.05 -13.54 13.35
N PRO A 325 9.51 -12.60 12.55
CA PRO A 325 10.07 -11.27 12.43
C PRO A 325 10.10 -10.55 13.78
N VAL A 326 11.15 -9.76 14.00
CA VAL A 326 11.31 -8.94 15.21
C VAL A 326 10.80 -7.52 15.03
N GLY A 327 10.47 -7.14 13.80
CA GLY A 327 10.01 -5.80 13.47
C GLY A 327 9.73 -5.63 11.98
N SER A 328 9.41 -4.40 11.61
CA SER A 328 9.41 -3.94 10.22
C SER A 328 10.53 -2.92 10.02
N GLU A 329 10.81 -2.61 8.76
CA GLU A 329 11.75 -1.52 8.41
C GLU A 329 11.18 -0.10 8.67
N GLY A 330 9.92 -0.02 9.12
CA GLY A 330 9.28 1.22 9.54
C GLY A 330 8.88 2.16 8.40
N TYR A 331 8.43 3.37 8.77
CA TYR A 331 7.88 4.35 7.82
C TYR A 331 8.86 4.85 6.77
N ARG A 332 10.17 4.63 6.93
CA ARG A 332 11.15 5.03 5.92
C ARG A 332 11.05 4.20 4.64
N THR A 333 10.53 2.97 4.73
CA THR A 333 10.42 2.05 3.59
C THR A 333 9.02 1.50 3.38
N ALA A 334 8.12 1.63 4.36
CA ALA A 334 6.71 1.31 4.18
C ALA A 334 6.10 2.08 3.01
N GLU A 335 5.26 1.42 2.22
CA GLU A 335 4.54 2.07 1.11
C GLU A 335 3.35 2.88 1.64
N VAL A 336 2.69 2.38 2.69
CA VAL A 336 1.47 2.96 3.26
C VAL A 336 1.46 2.93 4.78
N THR A 337 0.51 3.67 5.34
CA THR A 337 0.18 3.71 6.76
C THR A 337 -1.15 2.96 6.95
N LEU A 338 -1.14 1.95 7.82
CA LEU A 338 -2.38 1.36 8.34
C LEU A 338 -2.92 2.21 9.48
N GLY A 339 -4.23 2.21 9.71
CA GLY A 339 -4.88 3.06 10.71
C GLY A 339 -5.11 4.48 10.19
N GLY A 340 -5.42 5.41 11.10
CA GLY A 340 -5.69 6.81 10.74
C GLY A 340 -6.96 7.31 11.40
N VAL A 341 -7.63 8.29 10.77
CA VAL A 341 -8.90 8.82 11.27
C VAL A 341 -9.95 7.71 11.27
N ASP A 342 -10.58 7.49 12.42
CA ASP A 342 -11.57 6.43 12.60
C ASP A 342 -12.76 6.67 11.68
N THR A 343 -13.01 5.68 10.84
CA THR A 343 -14.09 5.68 9.85
C THR A 343 -15.48 5.71 10.47
N ASN A 344 -15.63 5.35 11.76
CA ASN A 344 -16.90 5.48 12.47
C ASN A 344 -17.28 6.94 12.74
N ALA A 345 -16.31 7.86 12.79
CA ALA A 345 -16.55 9.30 12.94
C ALA A 345 -16.86 10.00 11.60
N LEU A 346 -16.77 9.28 10.47
CA LEU A 346 -16.97 9.82 9.13
C LEU A 346 -18.25 9.26 8.49
N ASP A 347 -18.89 10.05 7.66
CA ASP A 347 -19.97 9.60 6.78
C ASP A 347 -19.37 8.87 5.56
N ALA A 348 -19.72 7.60 5.38
CA ALA A 348 -19.17 6.74 4.32
C ALA A 348 -19.55 7.18 2.89
N ARG A 349 -20.59 8.01 2.73
CA ARG A 349 -21.03 8.53 1.43
C ARG A 349 -20.34 9.85 1.11
N THR A 350 -20.04 10.68 2.09
CA THR A 350 -19.53 12.04 1.84
C THR A 350 -18.07 12.25 2.26
N MET A 351 -17.52 11.36 3.07
CA MET A 351 -16.22 11.52 3.76
C MET A 351 -16.21 12.67 4.78
N GLN A 352 -17.38 13.23 5.10
CA GLN A 352 -17.51 14.32 6.06
C GLN A 352 -17.44 13.79 7.49
N ALA A 353 -16.79 14.54 8.38
CA ALA A 353 -16.85 14.33 9.81
C ALA A 353 -18.29 14.53 10.31
N LYS A 354 -18.87 13.52 10.97
CA LYS A 354 -20.28 13.55 11.39
C LYS A 354 -20.62 14.73 12.30
N ASP A 355 -19.71 15.04 13.23
CA ASP A 355 -19.92 16.10 14.24
C ASP A 355 -19.34 17.46 13.82
N VAL A 356 -18.69 17.53 12.64
CA VAL A 356 -18.03 18.74 12.13
C VAL A 356 -18.44 19.00 10.68
N PRO A 357 -19.65 19.55 10.45
CA PRO A 357 -20.10 19.92 9.12
C PRO A 357 -19.08 20.81 8.41
N GLY A 358 -18.79 20.46 7.16
CA GLY A 358 -17.80 21.11 6.30
C GLY A 358 -16.36 20.62 6.46
N LEU A 359 -16.06 19.74 7.42
CA LEU A 359 -14.75 19.10 7.56
C LEU A 359 -14.77 17.68 6.97
N PHE A 360 -13.83 17.38 6.07
CA PHE A 360 -13.75 16.11 5.36
C PHE A 360 -12.37 15.48 5.51
N PHE A 361 -12.28 14.14 5.47
CA PHE A 361 -11.01 13.41 5.50
C PHE A 361 -10.99 12.35 4.39
N ILE A 362 -9.96 12.35 3.55
CA ILE A 362 -9.89 11.48 2.36
C ILE A 362 -8.49 10.90 2.12
N GLY A 363 -8.42 9.79 1.39
CA GLY A 363 -7.17 9.10 1.08
C GLY A 363 -6.55 8.41 2.31
N GLU A 364 -5.21 8.32 2.33
CA GLU A 364 -4.42 7.56 3.32
C GLU A 364 -4.47 8.13 4.76
N VAL A 365 -5.06 9.30 4.97
CA VAL A 365 -5.24 9.85 6.33
C VAL A 365 -6.34 9.11 7.11
N VAL A 366 -7.25 8.44 6.39
CA VAL A 366 -8.39 7.70 6.94
C VAL A 366 -7.97 6.26 7.23
N ASP A 367 -8.58 5.61 8.23
CA ASP A 367 -8.43 4.17 8.50
C ASP A 367 -9.06 3.30 7.38
N VAL A 368 -8.48 3.39 6.19
CA VAL A 368 -8.74 2.55 5.01
C VAL A 368 -7.41 2.36 4.28
N THR A 369 -6.92 1.12 4.28
CA THR A 369 -5.64 0.77 3.66
C THR A 369 -5.83 -0.34 2.66
N GLY A 370 -5.54 -0.06 1.39
CA GLY A 370 -5.59 -1.04 0.32
C GLY A 370 -4.40 -2.01 0.37
N TRP A 371 -4.60 -3.16 -0.26
CA TRP A 371 -3.52 -4.08 -0.61
C TRP A 371 -2.47 -3.41 -1.52
N LEU A 372 -1.29 -4.02 -1.62
CA LEU A 372 -0.35 -3.71 -2.71
C LEU A 372 -1.03 -4.00 -4.05
N GLY A 373 -0.80 -3.14 -5.04
CA GLY A 373 -1.26 -3.38 -6.41
C GLY A 373 -2.24 -2.36 -6.98
N GLY A 374 -2.15 -1.09 -6.57
CA GLY A 374 -2.99 0.01 -7.10
C GLY A 374 -4.24 0.32 -6.29
N TYR A 375 -4.60 -0.53 -5.32
CA TYR A 375 -5.77 -0.34 -4.46
C TYR A 375 -5.73 0.97 -3.65
N ASN A 376 -4.57 1.34 -3.10
CA ASN A 376 -4.44 2.59 -2.34
C ASN A 376 -4.68 3.84 -3.18
N PHE A 377 -4.25 3.84 -4.45
CA PHE A 377 -4.61 4.91 -5.38
C PHE A 377 -6.09 4.87 -5.71
N GLN A 378 -6.68 3.70 -5.97
CA GLN A 378 -8.12 3.60 -6.19
C GLN A 378 -8.93 4.18 -5.01
N TRP A 379 -8.53 3.89 -3.77
CA TRP A 379 -9.14 4.50 -2.59
C TRP A 379 -8.99 6.02 -2.59
N ALA A 380 -7.80 6.54 -2.92
CA ALA A 380 -7.57 7.98 -3.02
C ALA A 380 -8.48 8.64 -4.06
N TRP A 381 -8.66 8.06 -5.24
CA TRP A 381 -9.57 8.56 -6.28
C TRP A 381 -11.02 8.53 -5.80
N SER A 382 -11.44 7.39 -5.23
CA SER A 382 -12.85 7.16 -4.86
C SER A 382 -13.29 8.05 -3.70
N SER A 383 -12.45 8.16 -2.66
CA SER A 383 -12.71 9.04 -1.51
C SER A 383 -12.62 10.51 -1.90
N GLY A 384 -11.64 10.88 -2.73
CA GLY A 384 -11.51 12.24 -3.26
C GLY A 384 -12.72 12.66 -4.07
N TRP A 385 -13.19 11.77 -4.95
CA TRP A 385 -14.44 11.99 -5.70
C TRP A 385 -15.62 12.19 -4.76
N ALA A 386 -15.83 11.29 -3.80
CA ALA A 386 -16.97 11.33 -2.90
C ALA A 386 -17.05 12.65 -2.10
N ALA A 387 -15.91 13.14 -1.61
CA ALA A 387 -15.85 14.44 -0.93
C ALA A 387 -16.07 15.61 -1.89
N GLY A 388 -15.41 15.59 -3.05
CA GLY A 388 -15.56 16.64 -4.07
C GLY A 388 -16.99 16.81 -4.58
N GLN A 389 -17.80 15.75 -4.58
CA GLN A 389 -19.21 15.80 -4.97
C GLN A 389 -20.13 16.52 -3.99
N VAL A 390 -19.69 16.79 -2.76
CA VAL A 390 -20.54 17.44 -1.75
C VAL A 390 -19.92 18.66 -1.08
N ALA A 391 -18.59 18.80 -1.13
CA ALA A 391 -17.87 19.92 -0.54
C ALA A 391 -18.28 21.30 -1.09
#